data_AF-A0A2P2M0A6-F1
#
_entry.id   AF-A0A2P2M0A6-F1
#
_cell.length_a   1.000
_cell.length_b   1.000
_cell.length_c   1.000
_cell.angle_alpha   90.00
_cell.angle_beta   90.00
_cell.angle_gamma   90.00
#
_symmetry.space_group_name_H-M   'P 1'
#
loop_
_entity.id
_entity.type
_entity.pdbx_description
1 polymer ?
#
loop_
_entity_poly.entity_id
_entity_poly.type
_entity_poly.pdbx_seq_one_letter_code
_entity_poly.pdbx_strand_id
1 'polypeptide(L)'
;MSNGSDSFNVTDLSGALNDEARAGLVNSLKNKLQNLTEEHADVLENLSSVVRKRVEVLREIQSQHDEVEAKFFEERAALQAKYQKLYQPLYNKRYEIVNGVIDVDAAKNDAEMELEGGKADEEKGVPDFWLTALKNNEVLAEEVDYSKCDILFYHMT
;
A
#
# COMPACT_ATOMS: atom_id res chain seq x y z
N MET A 1 -5.76 -10.55 0.83
CA MET A 1 -6.85 -9.72 1.36
C MET A 1 -6.30 -8.31 1.50
N SER A 2 -6.60 -7.44 0.54
CA SER A 2 -6.16 -6.04 0.52
C SER A 2 -6.89 -5.28 1.62
N ASN A 3 -6.18 -4.81 2.64
CA ASN A 3 -6.60 -3.67 3.43
C ASN A 3 -5.74 -2.49 3.01
N GLY A 4 -6.14 -1.85 1.91
CA GLY A 4 -5.77 -0.48 1.64
C GLY A 4 -6.54 0.38 2.63
N SER A 5 -5.87 0.87 3.66
CA SER A 5 -6.36 2.01 4.41
C SER A 5 -6.22 3.25 3.53
N ASP A 6 -7.06 3.34 2.49
CA ASP A 6 -7.30 4.60 1.80
C ASP A 6 -8.08 5.46 2.78
N SER A 7 -7.34 6.22 3.59
CA SER A 7 -7.88 7.34 4.33
C SER A 7 -8.48 8.29 3.31
N PHE A 8 -9.80 8.25 3.15
CA PHE A 8 -10.54 9.12 2.24
C PHE A 8 -10.44 10.55 2.76
N ASN A 9 -9.36 11.24 2.41
CA ASN A 9 -9.11 12.59 2.86
C ASN A 9 -9.87 13.57 1.97
N VAL A 10 -11.00 14.07 2.47
CA VAL A 10 -11.89 15.02 1.78
C VAL A 10 -11.15 16.31 1.37
N THR A 11 -9.99 16.62 1.96
CA THR A 11 -9.19 17.80 1.59
C THR A 11 -8.57 17.69 0.19
N ASP A 12 -8.30 16.49 -0.34
CA ASP A 12 -7.73 16.34 -1.70
C ASP A 12 -8.74 16.65 -2.82
N LEU A 13 -10.04 16.56 -2.52
CA LEU A 13 -11.11 17.01 -3.43
C LEU A 13 -11.26 18.53 -3.50
N SER A 14 -10.57 19.28 -2.61
CA SER A 14 -10.73 20.73 -2.50
C SER A 14 -10.08 21.52 -3.64
N GLY A 15 -9.09 20.95 -4.32
CA GLY A 15 -8.43 21.56 -5.48
C GLY A 15 -9.06 21.22 -6.84
N ALA A 16 -9.84 20.14 -6.91
CA ALA A 16 -10.29 19.55 -8.18
C ALA A 16 -11.77 19.83 -8.53
N LEU A 17 -12.59 20.24 -7.55
CA LEU A 17 -14.04 20.43 -7.72
C LEU A 17 -14.46 21.86 -7.39
N ASN A 18 -15.34 22.43 -8.24
CA ASN A 18 -16.00 23.71 -7.96
C ASN A 18 -16.98 23.57 -6.77
N ASP A 19 -17.37 24.72 -6.21
CA ASP A 19 -18.12 24.77 -4.95
C ASP A 19 -19.50 24.09 -5.08
N GLU A 20 -20.19 24.22 -6.21
CA GLU A 20 -21.44 23.51 -6.51
C GLU A 20 -21.27 21.98 -6.55
N ALA A 21 -20.24 21.47 -7.23
CA ALA A 21 -19.98 20.03 -7.33
C ALA A 21 -19.58 19.45 -5.96
N ARG A 22 -18.83 20.21 -5.16
CA ARG A 22 -18.48 19.84 -3.78
C ARG A 22 -19.73 19.77 -2.90
N ALA A 23 -20.60 20.77 -2.97
CA ALA A 23 -21.85 20.80 -2.25
C ALA A 23 -22.77 19.62 -2.65
N GLY A 24 -22.85 19.32 -3.95
CA GLY A 24 -23.60 18.17 -4.47
C GLY A 24 -23.07 16.82 -3.94
N LEU A 25 -21.76 16.65 -3.87
CA LEU A 25 -21.13 15.45 -3.32
C LEU A 25 -21.35 15.32 -1.81
N VAL A 26 -21.14 16.39 -1.05
CA VAL A 26 -21.36 16.40 0.41
C VAL A 26 -22.83 16.11 0.74
N ASN A 27 -23.78 16.69 0.00
CA ASN A 27 -25.19 16.42 0.19
C ASN A 27 -25.56 14.97 -0.17
N SER A 28 -24.97 14.43 -1.24
CA SER A 28 -25.15 13.02 -1.62
C SER A 28 -24.58 12.06 -0.58
N LEU A 29 -23.42 12.38 0.01
CA LEU A 29 -22.81 11.62 1.10
C LEU A 29 -23.66 11.70 2.38
N LYS A 30 -24.15 12.90 2.73
CA LYS A 30 -25.03 13.10 3.87
C LYS A 30 -26.31 12.28 3.75
N ASN A 31 -26.96 12.32 2.59
CA ASN A 31 -28.19 11.55 2.34
C ASN A 31 -27.92 10.03 2.42
N LYS A 32 -26.80 9.56 1.84
CA LYS A 32 -26.41 8.14 1.94
C LYS A 32 -26.14 7.72 3.38
N LEU A 33 -25.43 8.54 4.15
CA LEU A 33 -25.16 8.30 5.56
C LEU A 33 -26.46 8.26 6.37
N GLN A 34 -27.37 9.20 6.14
CA GLN A 34 -28.68 9.21 6.80
C GLN A 34 -29.46 7.93 6.51
N ASN A 35 -29.57 7.53 5.25
CA ASN A 35 -30.27 6.30 4.87
C ASN A 35 -29.65 5.06 5.55
N LEU A 36 -28.32 4.92 5.55
CA LEU A 36 -27.64 3.82 6.22
C LEU A 36 -27.89 3.82 7.74
N THR A 37 -27.86 4.99 8.36
CA THR A 37 -28.08 5.12 9.81
C THR A 37 -29.52 4.77 10.18
N GLU A 38 -30.48 5.18 9.35
CA GLU A 38 -31.91 4.87 9.50
C GLU A 38 -32.19 3.36 9.32
N GLU A 39 -31.61 2.73 8.29
CA GLU A 39 -31.71 1.27 8.08
C GLU A 39 -31.16 0.46 9.25
N HIS A 40 -30.01 0.86 9.81
CA HIS A 40 -29.40 0.18 10.95
C HIS A 40 -30.16 0.40 12.27
N ALA A 41 -30.76 1.57 12.46
CA ALA A 41 -31.60 1.87 13.62
C ALA A 41 -32.87 1.02 13.62
N ASP A 42 -33.54 0.89 12.47
CA ASP A 42 -34.76 0.10 12.31
C ASP A 42 -34.53 -1.38 12.67
N VAL A 43 -33.39 -1.96 12.27
CA VAL A 43 -33.06 -3.35 12.64
C VAL A 43 -32.90 -3.53 14.15
N LEU A 44 -32.31 -2.58 14.87
CA LEU A 44 -32.12 -2.68 16.32
C LEU A 44 -33.40 -2.37 17.11
N GLU A 45 -34.24 -1.48 16.58
CA GLU A 45 -35.52 -1.10 17.18
C GLU A 45 -36.57 -2.21 17.10
N ASN A 46 -36.53 -3.03 16.06
CA ASN A 46 -37.41 -4.18 15.90
C ASN A 46 -37.02 -5.42 16.75
N LEU A 47 -35.90 -5.38 17.47
CA LEU A 47 -35.47 -6.47 18.35
C LEU A 47 -36.14 -6.41 19.73
N SER A 48 -36.48 -7.58 20.26
CA SER A 48 -36.96 -7.69 21.64
C SER A 48 -35.88 -7.25 22.65
N SER A 49 -36.30 -6.78 23.82
CA SER A 49 -35.41 -6.27 24.86
C SER A 49 -34.33 -7.28 25.28
N VAL A 50 -34.66 -8.57 25.29
CA VAL A 50 -33.73 -9.65 25.61
C VAL A 50 -32.67 -9.80 24.53
N VAL A 51 -33.04 -9.70 23.26
CA VAL A 51 -32.10 -9.80 22.13
C VAL A 51 -31.21 -8.55 22.08
N ARG A 52 -31.75 -7.36 22.33
CA ARG A 52 -30.95 -6.12 22.38
C ARG A 52 -29.84 -6.18 23.45
N LYS A 53 -30.14 -6.71 24.64
CA LYS A 53 -29.13 -6.93 25.69
C LYS A 53 -28.01 -7.88 25.25
N ARG A 54 -28.33 -8.91 24.46
CA ARG A 54 -27.31 -9.82 23.90
C ARG A 54 -26.43 -9.11 22.88
N VAL A 55 -27.02 -8.30 22.00
CA VAL A 55 -26.28 -7.49 21.02
C VAL A 55 -25.32 -6.52 21.72
N GLU A 56 -25.73 -5.93 22.84
CA GLU A 56 -24.85 -5.04 23.61
C GLU A 56 -23.61 -5.78 24.15
N VAL A 57 -23.81 -6.99 24.69
CA VAL A 57 -22.68 -7.83 25.13
C VAL A 57 -21.78 -8.24 23.95
N LEU A 58 -22.36 -8.52 22.78
CA LEU A 58 -21.57 -8.83 21.57
C LEU A 58 -20.77 -7.63 21.08
N ARG A 59 -21.30 -6.41 21.20
CA ARG A 59 -20.58 -5.17 20.87
C ARG A 59 -19.40 -4.96 21.80
N GLU A 60 -19.56 -5.23 23.09
CA GLU A 60 -18.47 -5.18 24.06
C GLU A 60 -17.37 -6.20 23.70
N ILE A 61 -17.73 -7.43 23.35
CA ILE A 61 -16.77 -8.44 22.89
C ILE A 61 -16.05 -7.98 21.60
N GLN A 62 -16.77 -7.36 20.66
CA GLN A 62 -16.16 -6.81 19.45
C GLN A 62 -15.17 -5.69 19.79
N SER A 63 -15.51 -4.80 20.72
CA SER A 63 -14.59 -3.75 21.19
C SER A 63 -13.30 -4.35 21.75
N GLN A 64 -13.39 -5.39 22.56
CA GLN A 64 -12.22 -6.10 23.10
C GLN A 64 -11.39 -6.78 22.01
N HIS A 65 -12.03 -7.33 20.97
CA HIS A 65 -11.33 -7.86 19.80
C HIS A 65 -10.56 -6.76 19.06
N ASP A 66 -11.20 -5.63 18.81
CA ASP A 66 -10.61 -4.49 18.08
C ASP A 66 -9.40 -3.92 18.83
N GLU A 67 -9.43 -3.90 20.18
CA GLU A 67 -8.27 -3.53 21.00
C GLU A 67 -7.07 -4.46 20.80
N VAL A 68 -7.31 -5.77 20.67
CA VAL A 68 -6.25 -6.76 20.42
C VAL A 68 -5.73 -6.61 18.99
N GLU A 69 -6.62 -6.40 18.02
CA GLU A 69 -6.26 -6.19 16.63
C GLU A 69 -5.42 -4.92 16.43
N ALA A 70 -5.74 -3.84 17.15
CA ALA A 70 -4.94 -2.62 17.15
C ALA A 70 -3.49 -2.86 17.58
N LYS A 71 -3.28 -3.64 18.66
CA LYS A 71 -1.94 -4.04 19.12
C LYS A 71 -1.22 -4.90 18.09
N PHE A 72 -1.93 -5.84 17.46
CA PHE A 72 -1.36 -6.66 16.39
C PHE A 72 -0.87 -5.80 15.23
N PHE A 73 -1.64 -4.79 14.80
CA PHE A 73 -1.22 -3.90 13.73
C PHE A 73 -0.03 -3.02 14.11
N GLU A 74 0.02 -2.54 15.36
CA GLU A 74 1.17 -1.79 15.88
C GLU A 74 2.44 -2.64 15.86
N GLU A 75 2.38 -3.86 16.39
CA GLU A 75 3.52 -4.79 16.39
C GLU A 75 3.96 -5.18 14.98
N ARG A 76 3.00 -5.44 14.09
CA ARG A 76 3.29 -5.74 12.68
C ARG A 76 3.96 -4.55 11.98
N ALA A 77 3.49 -3.33 12.22
CA ALA A 77 4.09 -2.12 11.64
C ALA A 77 5.53 -1.91 12.16
N ALA A 78 5.77 -2.10 13.46
CA ALA A 78 7.11 -2.03 14.04
C ALA A 78 8.03 -3.11 13.44
N LEU A 79 7.52 -4.33 13.26
CA LEU A 79 8.27 -5.43 12.64
C LEU A 79 8.60 -5.13 11.17
N GLN A 80 7.63 -4.65 10.40
CA GLN A 80 7.83 -4.25 9.00
C GLN A 80 8.87 -3.12 8.91
N ALA A 81 8.79 -2.10 9.77
CA ALA A 81 9.77 -1.01 9.81
C ALA A 81 11.17 -1.50 10.16
N LYS A 82 11.30 -2.48 11.06
CA LYS A 82 12.58 -3.10 11.39
C LYS A 82 13.20 -3.80 10.18
N TYR A 83 12.44 -4.65 9.50
CA TYR A 83 12.96 -5.39 8.34
C TYR A 83 13.17 -4.50 7.12
N GLN A 84 12.35 -3.46 6.92
CA GLN A 84 12.57 -2.46 5.89
C GLN A 84 13.98 -1.85 6.01
N LYS A 85 14.39 -1.45 7.22
CA LYS A 85 15.75 -0.93 7.47
C LYS A 85 16.86 -1.94 7.17
N LEU A 86 16.60 -3.24 7.35
CA LEU A 86 17.56 -4.30 7.03
C LEU A 86 17.64 -4.56 5.52
N TYR A 87 16.55 -4.31 4.78
CA TYR A 87 16.54 -4.42 3.32
C TYR A 87 17.15 -3.20 2.62
N GLN A 88 17.10 -2.02 3.22
CA GLN A 88 17.62 -0.76 2.67
C GLN A 88 19.05 -0.88 2.08
N PRO A 89 20.06 -1.46 2.78
CA PRO A 89 21.40 -1.61 2.20
C PRO A 89 21.42 -2.50 0.95
N LEU A 90 20.57 -3.54 0.89
CA LEU A 90 20.46 -4.43 -0.26
C LEU A 90 19.81 -3.71 -1.44
N TYR A 91 18.78 -2.89 -1.16
CA TYR A 91 18.12 -2.09 -2.18
C TYR A 91 19.03 -1.00 -2.75
N ASN A 92 19.83 -0.35 -1.91
CA ASN A 92 20.84 0.60 -2.34
C ASN A 92 21.90 -0.06 -3.24
N LYS A 93 22.42 -1.24 -2.85
CA LYS A 93 23.35 -2.00 -3.71
C LYS A 93 22.73 -2.36 -5.06
N ARG A 94 21.47 -2.83 -5.07
CA ARG A 94 20.74 -3.13 -6.30
C ARG A 94 20.56 -1.87 -7.16
N TYR A 95 20.24 -0.74 -6.55
CA TYR A 95 20.12 0.54 -7.24
C TYR A 95 21.43 0.96 -7.91
N GLU A 96 22.55 0.87 -7.18
CA GLU A 96 23.87 1.22 -7.69
C GLU A 96 24.27 0.35 -8.89
N ILE A 97 23.97 -0.96 -8.86
CA ILE A 97 24.22 -1.88 -9.98
C ILE A 97 23.31 -1.56 -11.17
N VAL A 98 22.00 -1.42 -10.93
CA VAL A 98 21.01 -1.20 -12.01
C VAL A 98 21.27 0.13 -12.75
N ASN A 99 21.78 1.15 -12.07
CA ASN A 99 22.11 2.44 -12.71
C ASN A 99 23.58 2.54 -13.17
N GLY A 100 24.38 1.48 -13.01
CA GLY A 100 25.79 1.47 -13.41
C GLY A 100 26.67 2.43 -12.62
N VAL A 101 26.29 2.73 -11.37
CA VAL A 101 27.11 3.52 -10.43
C VAL A 101 28.26 2.67 -9.88
N ILE A 102 28.03 1.37 -9.70
CA ILE A 102 29.06 0.38 -9.37
C ILE A 102 29.18 -0.60 -10.53
N ASP A 103 30.42 -0.77 -11.02
CA ASP A 103 30.75 -1.80 -11.99
C ASP A 103 30.94 -3.14 -11.27
N VAL A 104 30.28 -4.20 -11.76
CA VAL A 104 30.12 -5.47 -11.03
C VAL A 104 31.47 -6.18 -10.81
N ASP A 105 32.48 -5.85 -11.61
CA ASP A 105 33.84 -6.35 -11.44
C ASP A 105 34.54 -5.85 -10.16
N ALA A 106 34.11 -4.73 -9.56
CA ALA A 106 34.65 -4.22 -8.28
C ALA A 106 33.93 -4.79 -7.04
N ALA A 107 32.81 -5.50 -7.21
CA ALA A 107 31.99 -6.05 -6.13
C ALA A 107 32.32 -7.50 -5.75
N LYS A 108 33.36 -8.11 -6.35
CA LYS A 108 33.83 -9.50 -6.15
C LYS A 108 34.52 -9.75 -4.80
N ASN A 109 33.98 -9.26 -3.69
CA ASN A 109 34.48 -9.59 -2.34
C ASN A 109 33.49 -10.38 -1.46
N ASP A 110 32.29 -10.77 -1.93
CA ASP A 110 31.41 -11.62 -1.10
C ASP A 110 30.61 -12.73 -1.83
N ALA A 111 30.76 -12.94 -3.13
CA ALA A 111 30.25 -14.16 -3.77
C ALA A 111 30.95 -14.45 -5.10
N GLU A 112 31.67 -15.56 -5.16
CA GLU A 112 32.19 -16.14 -6.39
C GLU A 112 31.01 -16.50 -7.32
N MET A 113 30.87 -15.75 -8.42
CA MET A 113 30.30 -16.26 -9.66
C MET A 113 31.15 -15.75 -10.82
N GLU A 114 31.81 -16.69 -11.50
CA GLU A 114 32.41 -16.46 -12.81
C GLU A 114 31.30 -16.35 -13.86
N LEU A 115 31.32 -15.27 -14.64
CA LEU A 115 30.81 -15.29 -16.01
C LEU A 115 31.73 -14.45 -16.88
N GLU A 116 32.35 -15.12 -17.85
CA GLU A 116 33.13 -14.54 -18.94
C GLU A 116 32.23 -13.77 -19.93
N GLY A 117 32.74 -12.63 -20.40
CA GLY A 117 32.72 -12.32 -21.82
C GLY A 117 31.84 -11.14 -22.29
N GLY A 118 32.52 -10.10 -22.80
CA GLY A 118 32.10 -9.50 -24.08
C GLY A 118 31.90 -7.98 -24.14
N LYS A 119 32.98 -7.29 -24.54
CA LYS A 119 33.07 -6.03 -25.32
C LYS A 119 32.21 -4.81 -24.94
N ALA A 120 32.94 -3.77 -24.54
CA ALA A 120 32.58 -2.37 -24.46
C ALA A 120 31.80 -1.83 -25.68
N ASP A 121 30.53 -1.50 -25.44
CA ASP A 121 29.97 -0.18 -25.69
C ASP A 121 29.47 0.33 -24.32
N GLU A 122 29.55 1.64 -24.06
CA GLU A 122 29.30 2.27 -22.74
C GLU A 122 27.83 2.18 -22.28
N GLU A 123 27.29 0.99 -22.07
CA GLU A 123 25.99 0.81 -21.41
C GLU A 123 26.17 0.88 -19.89
N LYS A 124 25.92 2.07 -19.33
CA LYS A 124 25.90 2.26 -17.87
C LYS A 124 24.66 1.60 -17.28
N GLY A 125 24.84 0.50 -16.55
CA GLY A 125 23.78 -0.14 -15.77
C GLY A 125 23.00 -1.20 -16.53
N VAL A 126 21.76 -1.45 -16.10
CA VAL A 126 20.84 -2.45 -16.69
C VAL A 126 19.62 -1.73 -17.26
N PRO A 127 19.56 -1.48 -18.59
CA PRO A 127 18.43 -0.82 -19.23
C PRO A 127 17.10 -1.54 -18.98
N ASP A 128 16.02 -0.77 -18.83
CA ASP A 128 14.64 -1.25 -18.67
C ASP A 128 14.42 -2.31 -17.57
N PHE A 129 15.33 -2.42 -16.59
CA PHE A 129 15.30 -3.46 -15.56
C PHE A 129 13.95 -3.49 -14.82
N TRP A 130 13.51 -2.35 -14.30
CA TRP A 130 12.28 -2.25 -13.52
C TRP A 130 11.02 -2.44 -14.37
N LEU A 131 11.02 -1.90 -15.59
CA LEU A 131 9.91 -2.08 -16.53
C LEU A 131 9.74 -3.56 -16.87
N THR A 132 10.84 -4.25 -17.15
CA THR A 132 10.86 -5.68 -17.44
C THR A 132 10.41 -6.50 -16.22
N ALA A 133 10.92 -6.19 -15.04
CA ALA A 133 10.55 -6.88 -13.80
C ALA A 133 9.06 -6.74 -13.47
N LEU A 134 8.51 -5.52 -13.62
CA LEU A 134 7.10 -5.23 -13.31
C LEU A 134 6.13 -5.78 -14.37
N LYS A 135 6.51 -5.77 -15.66
CA LYS A 135 5.71 -6.39 -16.73
C LYS A 135 5.65 -7.91 -16.63
N ASN A 136 6.64 -8.53 -15.99
CA ASN A 136 6.65 -9.97 -15.72
C ASN A 136 5.84 -10.36 -14.48
N ASN A 137 5.24 -9.39 -13.77
CA ASN A 137 4.35 -9.66 -12.64
C ASN A 137 2.89 -9.76 -13.11
N GLU A 138 2.25 -10.91 -12.90
CA GLU A 138 0.89 -11.20 -13.37
C GLU A 138 -0.19 -10.22 -12.90
N VAL A 139 0.02 -9.55 -11.76
CA VAL A 139 -0.95 -8.59 -11.21
C VAL A 139 -0.70 -7.18 -11.74
N LEU A 140 0.57 -6.81 -11.96
CA LEU A 140 0.96 -5.45 -12.33
C LEU A 140 1.16 -5.25 -13.85
N ALA A 141 1.20 -6.33 -14.63
CA ALA A 141 1.55 -6.29 -16.05
C ALA A 141 0.67 -5.37 -16.90
N GLU A 142 -0.63 -5.30 -16.61
CA GLU A 142 -1.59 -4.47 -17.35
C GLU A 142 -1.59 -3.00 -16.91
N GLU A 143 -1.11 -2.71 -15.70
CA GLU A 143 -1.19 -1.39 -15.08
C GLU A 143 0.10 -0.57 -15.17
N VAL A 144 1.23 -1.22 -15.50
CA VAL A 144 2.57 -0.62 -15.49
C VAL A 144 2.91 0.00 -16.85
N ASP A 145 3.21 1.30 -16.81
CA ASP A 145 3.76 2.08 -17.94
C ASP A 145 4.95 2.93 -17.44
N TYR A 146 5.76 3.48 -18.34
CA TYR A 146 7.01 4.21 -18.05
C TYR A 146 6.85 5.30 -16.97
N SER A 147 5.71 6.00 -16.94
CA SER A 147 5.44 7.06 -15.95
C SER A 147 5.17 6.55 -14.52
N LYS A 148 4.89 5.26 -14.32
CA LYS A 148 4.54 4.68 -13.01
C LYS A 148 5.71 3.94 -12.35
N CYS A 149 6.76 3.63 -13.12
CA CYS A 149 7.96 2.97 -12.61
C CYS A 149 8.68 3.81 -11.54
N ASP A 150 8.66 5.14 -11.66
CA ASP A 150 9.30 6.06 -10.72
C ASP A 150 8.58 6.14 -9.35
N ILE A 151 7.29 5.80 -9.28
CA ILE A 151 6.50 5.83 -8.03
C ILE A 151 6.70 4.52 -7.25
N LEU A 152 6.78 3.38 -7.96
CA LEU A 152 7.06 2.07 -7.34
C LEU A 152 8.50 1.98 -6.79
N PHE A 153 9.37 2.87 -7.26
CA PHE A 153 10.73 3.06 -6.78
C PHE A 153 10.79 3.41 -5.27
N TYR A 154 9.86 4.23 -4.76
CA TYR A 154 9.85 4.71 -3.36
C TYR A 154 9.47 3.65 -2.30
N HIS A 155 8.92 2.50 -2.69
CA HIS A 155 8.59 1.41 -1.76
C HIS A 155 9.50 0.17 -1.91
N MET A 156 10.29 0.11 -2.99
CA MET A 156 11.28 -0.96 -3.24
C MET A 156 12.73 -0.49 -3.09
N THR A 157 12.94 0.75 -2.62
CA THR A 157 14.22 1.29 -2.18
C THR A 157 14.24 1.62 -0.71
#